data_AF-A0A3S1ZGD4-F1
#
_entry.id   AF-A0A3S1ZGD4-F1
#
_cell.length_a   1.000
_cell.length_b   1.000
_cell.length_c   1.000
_cell.angle_alpha   90.00
_cell.angle_beta   90.00
_cell.angle_gamma   90.00
#
_symmetry.space_group_name_H-M   'P 1'
#
loop_
_entity.id
_entity.type
_entity.pdbx_description
1 polymer ?
#
loop_
_entity_poly.entity_id
_entity_poly.type
_entity_poly.pdbx_seq_one_letter_code
_entity_poly.pdbx_strand_id
1 'polypeptide(L)'
;MQGNVGSKIRDARKEQNITLRDLSERSGLSVSQLSKLENGKARLTVDVALMIAGVLHVPVASFLFSPKPGMQARRSITRAGSGILH
;
A
#
# COMPACT_ATOMS: atom_id res chain seq x y z
N MET A 1 -9.96 -5.57 11.82
CA MET A 1 -10.15 -4.32 11.06
C MET A 1 -9.19 -4.34 9.88
N GLN A 2 -9.66 -4.64 8.66
CA GLN A 2 -8.81 -4.54 7.47
C GLN A 2 -8.38 -3.08 7.34
N GLY A 3 -7.07 -2.82 7.40
CA GLY A 3 -6.52 -1.48 7.15
C GLY A 3 -7.01 -1.01 5.80
N ASN A 4 -7.85 0.03 5.81
CA ASN A 4 -8.54 0.52 4.63
C ASN A 4 -7.50 1.10 3.66
N VAL A 5 -7.47 0.64 2.41
CA VAL A 5 -6.49 1.11 1.42
C VAL A 5 -6.50 2.63 1.28
N GLY A 6 -7.66 3.26 1.47
CA GLY A 6 -7.82 4.71 1.47
C GLY A 6 -7.02 5.41 2.56
N SER A 7 -6.90 4.82 3.76
CA SER A 7 -6.07 5.40 4.82
C SER A 7 -4.59 5.34 4.47
N LYS A 8 -4.12 4.24 3.88
CA LYS A 8 -2.73 4.12 3.43
C LYS A 8 -2.36 5.16 2.37
N ILE A 9 -3.26 5.42 1.42
CA ILE A 9 -3.06 6.47 0.40
C ILE A 9 -2.94 7.83 1.08
N ARG A 10 -3.84 8.11 2.04
CA ARG A 10 -3.81 9.36 2.82
C ARG A 10 -2.52 9.51 3.62
N ASP A 11 -2.07 8.45 4.26
CA ASP A 11 -0.88 8.46 5.12
C ASP A 11 0.37 8.69 4.26
N ALA A 12 0.55 7.93 3.18
CA ALA A 12 1.64 8.13 2.22
C ALA A 12 1.65 9.55 1.62
N ARG A 13 0.46 10.10 1.31
CA ARG A 13 0.33 11.50 0.85
C ARG A 13 0.80 12.51 1.90
N LYS A 14 0.44 12.28 3.17
CA LYS A 14 0.85 13.16 4.28
C LYS A 14 2.34 13.04 4.59
N GLU A 15 2.93 11.85 4.51
CA GLU A 15 4.37 11.63 4.65
C GLU A 15 5.16 12.41 3.59
N GLN A 16 4.61 12.51 2.37
CA GLN A 16 5.14 13.30 1.26
C GLN A 16 4.82 14.82 1.38
N ASN A 17 4.06 15.25 2.39
CA ASN A 17 3.63 16.64 2.59
C ASN A 17 2.91 17.29 1.39
N ILE A 18 2.24 16.50 0.54
CA ILE A 18 1.48 17.03 -0.60
C ILE A 18 -0.03 17.04 -0.31
N THR A 19 -0.77 17.96 -0.90
CA THR A 19 -2.23 18.06 -0.75
C THR A 19 -2.97 17.09 -1.69
N LEU A 20 -4.28 16.94 -1.50
CA LEU A 20 -5.13 16.22 -2.47
C LEU A 20 -5.14 16.89 -3.85
N ARG A 21 -4.97 18.22 -3.92
CA ARG A 21 -4.86 18.96 -5.17
C ARG A 21 -3.53 18.65 -5.87
N ASP A 22 -2.43 18.64 -5.12
CA ASP A 22 -1.12 18.30 -5.70
C ASP A 22 -1.09 16.87 -6.24
N LEU A 23 -1.68 15.93 -5.48
CA LEU A 23 -1.82 14.55 -5.96
C LEU A 23 -2.71 14.47 -7.21
N SER A 24 -3.77 15.27 -7.28
CA SER A 24 -4.66 15.37 -8.45
C SER A 24 -3.91 15.86 -9.68
N GLU A 25 -3.15 16.95 -9.56
CA GLU A 25 -2.37 17.54 -10.65
C GLU A 25 -1.30 16.58 -11.17
N ARG A 26 -0.62 15.86 -10.27
CA ARG A 26 0.46 14.93 -10.63
C ARG A 26 -0.02 13.57 -11.17
N SER A 27 -1.17 13.08 -10.69
CA SER A 27 -1.71 11.77 -11.09
C SER A 27 -2.71 11.84 -12.25
N GLY A 28 -3.19 13.04 -12.61
CA GLY A 28 -4.26 13.23 -13.59
C GLY A 28 -5.64 12.78 -13.09
N LEU A 29 -5.76 12.35 -11.82
CA LEU A 29 -7.02 11.98 -11.19
C LEU A 29 -7.70 13.22 -10.63
N SER A 30 -9.03 13.29 -10.66
CA SER A 30 -9.72 14.42 -10.03
C SER A 30 -9.62 14.38 -8.50
N VAL A 31 -9.57 15.55 -7.86
CA VAL A 31 -9.63 15.69 -6.38
C VAL A 31 -10.83 14.93 -5.80
N SER A 32 -11.96 14.94 -6.49
CA SER A 32 -13.17 14.23 -6.05
C SER A 32 -13.01 12.71 -6.04
N GLN A 33 -12.32 12.14 -7.04
CA GLN A 33 -12.01 10.71 -7.11
C GLN A 33 -11.03 10.34 -5.99
N LEU A 34 -9.96 11.12 -5.82
CA LEU A 34 -8.97 10.90 -4.75
C LEU A 34 -9.60 10.98 -3.36
N SER A 35 -10.48 11.95 -3.12
CA SER A 35 -11.22 12.07 -1.85
C SER A 35 -12.13 10.86 -1.59
N LYS A 36 -12.84 10.37 -2.62
CA LYS A 36 -13.64 9.15 -2.50
C LYS A 36 -12.78 7.93 -2.20
N LEU A 37 -11.61 7.81 -2.83
CA LEU A 37 -10.66 6.72 -2.59
C LEU A 37 -10.10 6.75 -1.17
N GLU A 38 -9.58 7.90 -0.71
CA GLU A 38 -9.04 8.04 0.65
C GLU A 38 -10.08 7.76 1.75
N ASN A 39 -11.35 8.07 1.48
CA ASN A 39 -12.46 7.84 2.41
C ASN A 39 -13.12 6.46 2.24
N GLY A 40 -12.61 5.59 1.36
CA GLY A 40 -13.20 4.27 1.10
C GLY A 40 -14.59 4.29 0.44
N LYS A 41 -14.98 5.43 -0.14
CA LYS A 41 -16.25 5.62 -0.87
C LYS A 41 -16.15 5.21 -2.35
N ALA A 42 -14.95 4.83 -2.81
CA ALA A 42 -14.71 4.29 -4.15
C ALA A 42 -13.76 3.10 -4.07
N ARG A 43 -13.91 2.16 -5.01
CA ARG A 43 -13.04 1.00 -5.13
C ARG A 43 -11.77 1.39 -5.88
N LEU A 44 -10.61 0.99 -5.36
CA LEU A 44 -9.33 1.23 -6.02
C LEU A 44 -9.12 0.21 -7.15
N THR A 45 -8.98 0.69 -8.39
CA THR A 45 -8.57 -0.16 -9.53
C THR A 45 -7.04 -0.24 -9.60
N VAL A 46 -6.52 -1.23 -10.34
CA VAL A 46 -5.07 -1.42 -10.49
C VAL A 46 -4.42 -0.22 -11.17
N ASP A 47 -5.04 0.32 -12.23
CA ASP A 47 -4.51 1.49 -12.95
C ASP A 47 -4.41 2.72 -12.05
N VAL A 48 -5.45 2.97 -11.25
CA VAL A 48 -5.47 4.07 -10.29
C VAL A 48 -4.43 3.86 -9.19
N ALA A 49 -4.27 2.63 -8.72
CA ALA A 49 -3.23 2.30 -7.75
C ALA A 49 -1.82 2.56 -8.31
N LEU A 50 -1.56 2.21 -9.57
CA LEU A 50 -0.29 2.46 -10.23
C LEU A 50 0.00 3.96 -10.40
N MET A 51 -1.00 4.75 -10.82
CA MET A 51 -0.86 6.21 -10.95
C MET A 51 -0.54 6.87 -9.60
N ILE A 52 -1.29 6.51 -8.55
CA ILE A 52 -1.06 7.05 -7.21
C ILE A 52 0.30 6.59 -6.65
N ALA A 53 0.65 5.32 -6.83
CA ALA A 53 1.94 4.76 -6.40
C ALA A 53 3.13 5.47 -7.06
N GLY A 54 3.01 5.77 -8.36
CA GLY A 54 4.03 6.50 -9.11
C GLY A 54 4.26 7.91 -8.56
N VAL A 55 3.20 8.65 -8.25
CA VAL A 55 3.30 10.00 -7.68
C VAL A 55 3.82 9.99 -6.24
N LEU A 56 3.37 9.02 -5.44
CA LEU A 56 3.76 8.91 -4.03
C LEU A 56 5.11 8.20 -3.84
N HIS A 57 5.75 7.74 -4.92
CA HIS A 57 7.01 7.00 -4.91
C HIS A 57 7.00 5.80 -3.94
N VAL A 58 5.86 5.10 -3.84
CA VAL A 58 5.70 3.91 -3.01
C VAL A 58 5.40 2.68 -3.87
N PRO A 59 5.76 1.47 -3.43
CA PRO A 59 5.37 0.27 -4.16
C PRO A 59 3.84 0.14 -4.23
N VAL A 60 3.29 -0.14 -5.42
CA VAL A 60 1.84 -0.37 -5.62
C VAL A 60 1.30 -1.50 -4.72
N ALA A 61 2.16 -2.46 -4.38
CA ALA A 61 1.87 -3.55 -3.46
C ALA A 61 1.46 -3.06 -2.06
N SER A 62 1.90 -1.88 -1.62
CA SER A 62 1.52 -1.28 -0.35
C SER A 62 0.01 -1.02 -0.25
N PHE A 63 -0.64 -0.73 -1.39
CA PHE A 63 -2.07 -0.49 -1.48
C PHE A 63 -2.86 -1.79 -1.69
N LEU A 64 -2.38 -2.66 -2.58
CA LEU A 64 -3.09 -3.89 -2.96
C LEU A 64 -2.99 -4.98 -1.89
N PHE A 65 -1.88 -5.02 -1.16
CA PHE A 65 -1.64 -6.00 -0.13
C PHE A 65 -1.57 -5.30 1.24
N SER A 66 -2.37 -5.80 2.17
CA SER A 66 -2.13 -5.56 3.59
C SER A 66 -1.38 -6.78 4.10
N PRO A 67 -0.08 -6.67 4.43
CA PRO A 67 0.59 -7.77 5.13
C PRO A 67 -0.23 -8.03 6.39
N LYS A 68 -0.74 -9.25 6.54
CA LYS A 68 -1.29 -9.68 7.83
C LYS A 68 -0.13 -9.59 8.83
N PRO A 69 -0.25 -8.85 9.94
CA PRO A 69 0.74 -8.95 11.01
C PRO A 69 0.73 -10.42 11.46
N GLY A 70 1.81 -11.15 11.15
CA GLY A 70 1.91 -12.58 11.44
C GLY A 70 2.60 -13.46 10.40
N MET A 71 2.98 -12.96 9.22
CA MET A 71 3.85 -13.76 8.34
C MET A 71 5.32 -13.66 8.79
N GLN A 72 5.61 -14.19 9.98
CA GLN A 72 6.95 -14.65 10.29
C GLN A 72 7.15 -15.93 9.49
N ALA A 73 7.93 -15.88 8.41
CA ALA A 73 8.38 -17.11 7.77
C ALA A 73 9.10 -17.95 8.85
N ARG A 74 8.59 -19.14 9.16
CA ARG A 74 9.28 -20.07 10.05
C ARG A 74 10.59 -20.46 9.38
N ARG A 75 11.70 -19.84 9.78
CA ARG A 75 13.03 -20.31 9.42
C ARG A 75 13.46 -21.29 10.50
N SER A 76 13.49 -22.58 10.18
CA SER A 76 14.22 -23.55 10.99
C SER A 76 15.71 -23.32 10.76
N ILE A 77 16.39 -22.73 11.73
CA ILE A 77 17.85 -22.65 11.72
C ILE A 77 18.35 -23.92 12.39
N THR A 78 18.81 -24.88 11.60
CA THR A 78 19.48 -26.08 12.11
C THR A 78 20.98 -25.85 11.98
N ARG A 79 21.73 -26.09 13.06
CA ARG A 79 23.19 -26.02 13.00
C ARG A 79 23.70 -27.08 12.01
N ALA A 80 24.75 -26.77 11.26
CA ALA A 80 25.35 -27.73 10.34
C ALA A 80 25.61 -29.07 11.05
N GLY A 81 25.04 -30.15 10.51
CA GLY A 81 25.18 -31.51 11.04
C GLY A 81 24.09 -31.98 12.01
N SER A 82 23.10 -31.16 12.39
CA SER A 82 22.03 -31.56 13.33
C SER A 82 20.65 -31.76 12.67
N GLY A 83 20.61 -32.03 11.36
CA GLY A 83 19.38 -32.42 10.68
C GLY A 83 19.04 -33.88 10.99
N ILE A 84 17.78 -34.18 11.33
CA ILE A 84 17.35 -35.57 11.53
C ILE A 84 17.31 -36.25 10.17
N LEU A 85 18.20 -37.23 9.96
CA LEU A 85 18.19 -38.12 8.81
C LEU A 85 17.11 -39.19 9.06
N HIS A 86 16.15 -39.31 8.15
CA HIS A 86 15.18 -40.42 8.13
C HIS A 86 15.74 -41.60 7.36
#